data_AF-T1CYM1-F1
#
_entry.id   AF-T1CYM1-F1
#
_cell.length_a   1.000
_cell.length_b   1.000
_cell.length_c   1.000
_cell.angle_alpha   90.00
_cell.angle_beta   90.00
_cell.angle_gamma   90.00
#
_symmetry.space_group_name_H-M   'P 1'
#
loop_
_entity.id
_entity.type
_entity.pdbx_description
1 polymer ?
#
loop_
_entity_poly.entity_id
_entity_poly.type
_entity_poly.pdbx_seq_one_letter_code
_entity_poly.pdbx_strand_id
1 'polypeptide(L)'
;RFSDKRRTEIVPEFTERTLEDLIPDTDVVVLVTRDGYIKRLPLDQYRRQRRGGRGLVQMETKEEDIVIRTFVTRTHDHVLFFTNLGRVYRLKAYALPEGSRHSKGKALINLLERLKDGERVQTLLPVRDIESEGDLFFATRRGLVKRTKLD
;
A
#
# COMPACT_ATOMS: atom_id res chain seq x y z
N ARG A 1 -20.70 -6.66 -55.66
CA ARG A 1 -20.06 -7.83 -56.32
C ARG A 1 -18.64 -8.11 -55.79
N PHE A 2 -18.25 -7.57 -54.63
CA PHE A 2 -16.88 -7.67 -54.10
C PHE A 2 -16.84 -7.92 -52.58
N SER A 3 -17.81 -8.65 -52.02
CA SER A 3 -17.79 -9.00 -50.60
C SER A 3 -17.25 -10.42 -50.45
N ASP A 4 -16.14 -10.57 -49.73
CA ASP A 4 -15.54 -11.86 -49.36
C ASP A 4 -15.41 -12.00 -47.83
N LYS A 5 -15.17 -13.24 -47.37
CA LYS A 5 -15.03 -13.52 -45.94
C LYS A 5 -13.67 -13.03 -45.45
N ARG A 6 -13.66 -12.45 -44.24
CA ARG A 6 -12.43 -12.03 -43.56
C ARG A 6 -11.43 -13.19 -43.52
N ARG A 7 -10.25 -12.99 -44.12
CA ARG A 7 -9.20 -14.00 -44.26
C ARG A 7 -8.27 -14.09 -43.04
N THR A 8 -8.26 -13.06 -42.21
CA THR A 8 -7.39 -12.96 -41.03
C THR A 8 -8.20 -13.00 -39.75
N GLU A 9 -7.71 -13.74 -38.77
CA GLU A 9 -8.24 -13.73 -37.41
C GLU A 9 -7.43 -12.72 -36.58
N ILE A 10 -8.11 -11.88 -35.81
CA ILE A 10 -7.43 -11.09 -34.78
C ILE A 10 -7.16 -12.05 -33.64
N VAL A 11 -5.95 -12.55 -33.58
CA VAL A 11 -5.48 -13.27 -32.39
C VAL A 11 -5.17 -12.18 -31.35
N PRO A 12 -5.92 -12.08 -30.23
CA PRO A 12 -5.51 -11.21 -29.14
C PRO A 12 -4.08 -11.58 -28.73
N GLU A 13 -3.24 -10.57 -28.55
CA GLU A 13 -1.80 -10.70 -28.29
C GLU A 13 -1.50 -11.77 -27.22
N PHE A 14 -0.49 -12.61 -27.47
CA PHE A 14 -0.13 -13.83 -26.72
C PHE A 14 0.50 -13.56 -25.34
N THR A 15 0.15 -12.45 -24.69
CA THR A 15 0.60 -12.18 -23.33
C THR A 15 -0.54 -11.48 -22.61
N GLU A 16 -1.15 -12.17 -21.65
CA GLU A 16 -2.02 -11.54 -20.66
C GLU A 16 -1.18 -10.57 -19.83
N ARG A 17 -0.87 -9.39 -20.38
CA ARG A 17 -0.21 -8.32 -19.65
C ARG A 17 -1.21 -7.79 -18.64
N THR A 18 -0.87 -7.93 -17.37
CA THR A 18 -1.60 -7.32 -16.29
C THR A 18 -1.23 -5.85 -16.17
N LEU A 19 -2.07 -5.04 -15.54
CA LEU A 19 -1.73 -3.64 -15.24
C LEU A 19 -0.46 -3.53 -14.37
N GLU A 20 -0.18 -4.56 -13.57
CA GLU A 20 1.02 -4.66 -12.74
C GLU A 20 2.31 -4.69 -13.58
N ASP A 21 2.29 -5.36 -14.74
CA ASP A 21 3.46 -5.44 -15.64
C ASP A 21 3.88 -4.09 -16.24
N LEU A 22 2.99 -3.10 -16.20
CA LEU A 22 3.26 -1.73 -16.66
C LEU A 22 3.80 -0.83 -15.53
N ILE A 23 3.85 -1.33 -14.30
CA ILE A 23 4.28 -0.58 -13.13
C ILE A 23 5.75 -0.91 -12.84
N PRO A 24 6.65 0.07 -12.69
CA PRO A 24 8.04 -0.19 -12.35
C PRO A 24 8.20 -0.77 -10.94
N ASP A 25 9.03 -1.80 -10.78
CA ASP A 25 9.40 -2.33 -9.47
C ASP A 25 10.48 -1.45 -8.81
N THR A 26 10.08 -0.61 -7.87
CA THR A 26 10.95 0.40 -7.25
C THR A 26 10.70 0.55 -5.77
N ASP A 27 11.74 0.95 -5.02
CA ASP A 27 11.62 1.23 -3.59
C ASP A 27 10.84 2.54 -3.35
N VAL A 28 9.82 2.43 -2.51
CA VAL A 28 8.96 3.54 -2.09
C VAL A 28 8.90 3.61 -0.58
N VAL A 29 8.65 4.82 -0.07
CA VAL A 29 8.33 5.07 1.32
C VAL A 29 6.83 5.23 1.46
N VAL A 30 6.25 4.50 2.41
CA VAL A 30 4.85 4.64 2.77
C VAL A 30 4.75 5.42 4.07
N LEU A 31 3.92 6.46 4.07
CA LEU A 31 3.64 7.29 5.23
C LEU A 31 2.18 7.10 5.63
N VAL A 32 1.95 6.87 6.92
CA VAL A 32 0.61 6.78 7.51
C VAL A 32 0.50 7.76 8.66
N THR A 33 -0.58 8.52 8.67
CA THR A 33 -0.85 9.52 9.69
C THR A 33 -1.86 9.05 10.74
N ARG A 34 -1.91 9.77 11.85
CA ARG A 34 -2.83 9.49 12.96
C ARG A 34 -4.29 9.58 12.53
N ASP A 35 -4.60 10.54 11.67
CA ASP A 35 -5.95 10.73 11.11
C ASP A 35 -6.30 9.68 10.03
N GLY A 36 -5.41 8.72 9.77
CA GLY A 36 -5.64 7.63 8.84
C GLY A 36 -5.44 8.03 7.37
N TYR A 37 -4.65 9.07 7.09
CA TYR A 37 -4.19 9.33 5.72
C TYR A 37 -2.98 8.46 5.40
N ILE A 38 -2.92 7.98 4.16
CA ILE A 38 -1.82 7.18 3.63
C ILE A 38 -1.38 7.74 2.28
N LYS A 39 -0.08 7.71 2.03
CA LYS A 39 0.52 7.95 0.72
C LYS A 39 1.81 7.17 0.55
N ARG A 40 2.17 6.91 -0.70
CA ARG A 40 3.51 6.47 -1.11
C ARG A 40 4.26 7.59 -1.78
N LEU A 41 5.57 7.59 -1.61
CA LEU A 41 6.51 8.50 -2.27
C LEU A 41 7.72 7.68 -2.71
N PRO A 42 8.29 7.96 -3.89
CA PRO A 42 9.59 7.42 -4.29
C PRO A 42 10.67 7.65 -3.21
N LEU A 43 11.53 6.65 -2.96
CA LEU A 43 12.53 6.70 -1.88
C LEU A 43 13.57 7.81 -2.06
N ASP A 44 13.91 8.15 -3.30
CA ASP A 44 14.76 9.28 -3.67
C ASP A 44 14.15 10.62 -3.21
N GLN A 45 12.84 10.78 -3.35
CA GLN A 45 12.09 11.90 -2.81
C GLN A 45 12.00 11.85 -1.29
N TYR A 46 12.32 10.77 -0.60
CA TYR A 46 12.39 10.76 0.85
C TYR A 46 13.79 11.11 1.40
N ARG A 47 14.85 11.00 0.57
CA ARG A 47 16.23 10.96 1.05
C ARG A 47 16.79 12.34 1.48
N ARG A 48 17.19 12.36 2.76
CA ARG A 48 18.12 13.20 3.56
C ARG A 48 18.50 14.63 3.13
N GLN A 49 18.21 15.56 4.05
CA GLN A 49 18.98 16.79 4.28
C GLN A 49 20.27 16.49 5.06
N ARG A 50 21.33 17.29 4.87
CA ARG A 50 22.64 17.12 5.55
C ARG A 50 22.53 17.35 7.06
N ARG A 51 23.54 16.89 7.84
CA ARG A 51 23.62 17.13 9.30
C ARG A 51 23.46 18.63 9.60
N GLY A 52 22.67 18.99 10.62
CA GLY A 52 22.42 20.37 11.04
C GLY A 52 21.13 21.01 10.51
N GLY A 53 20.35 20.32 9.66
CA GLY A 53 19.01 20.77 9.27
C GLY A 53 17.97 20.48 10.36
N ARG A 54 17.15 21.47 10.74
CA ARG A 54 15.85 21.23 11.40
C ARG A 54 15.04 20.32 10.46
N GLY A 55 14.45 19.24 10.99
CA GLY A 55 13.96 18.08 10.23
C GLY A 55 13.14 18.41 8.98
N LEU A 56 13.14 17.49 8.00
CA LEU A 56 12.31 17.64 6.80
C LEU A 56 10.83 17.75 7.20
N VAL A 57 10.18 18.86 6.85
CA VAL A 57 8.72 18.97 6.92
C VAL A 57 8.14 17.96 5.93
N GLN A 58 7.63 16.86 6.48
CA GLN A 58 7.40 15.61 5.75
C GLN A 58 6.00 15.53 5.11
N MET A 59 5.10 16.45 5.51
CA MET A 59 3.72 16.56 5.03
C MET A 59 3.10 17.87 5.52
N GLU A 60 2.29 18.56 4.71
CA GLU A 60 1.34 19.54 5.24
C GLU A 60 0.22 18.74 5.93
N THR A 61 0.43 18.42 7.19
CA THR A 61 -0.63 17.89 8.02
C THR A 61 -1.66 18.99 8.29
N LYS A 62 -2.92 18.64 8.62
CA LYS A 62 -3.75 19.61 9.36
C LYS A 62 -2.99 19.99 10.64
N GLU A 63 -3.31 21.12 11.27
CA GLU A 63 -2.54 21.71 12.39
C GLU A 63 -2.21 20.75 13.57
N GLU A 64 -2.73 19.52 13.58
CA GLU A 64 -2.48 18.47 14.58
C GLU A 64 -2.22 17.05 14.02
N ASP A 65 -2.31 16.81 12.71
CA ASP A 65 -2.07 15.47 12.17
C ASP A 65 -0.55 15.19 12.16
N ILE A 66 -0.17 13.95 12.47
CA ILE A 66 1.24 13.55 12.55
C ILE A 66 1.42 12.21 11.87
N VAL A 67 2.59 12.01 11.28
CA VAL A 67 3.00 10.70 10.78
C VAL A 67 3.24 9.78 11.97
N ILE A 68 2.45 8.72 12.10
CA ILE A 68 2.59 7.71 13.16
C ILE A 68 3.36 6.48 12.68
N ARG A 69 3.45 6.29 11.36
CA ARG A 69 4.14 5.13 10.80
C ARG A 69 4.82 5.47 9.48
N THR A 70 6.03 4.93 9.32
CA THR A 70 6.80 5.04 8.11
C THR A 70 7.54 3.73 7.87
N PHE A 71 7.50 3.22 6.66
CA PHE A 71 8.27 2.06 6.26
C PHE A 71 8.66 2.14 4.78
N VAL A 72 9.73 1.44 4.43
CA VAL A 72 10.20 1.28 3.04
C VAL A 72 9.70 -0.07 2.53
N THR A 73 9.19 -0.09 1.31
CA THR A 73 8.71 -1.31 0.63
C THR A 73 8.87 -1.11 -0.88
N ARG A 74 8.74 -2.17 -1.68
CA ARG A 74 8.68 -2.05 -3.14
C ARG A 74 7.25 -1.87 -3.64
N THR A 75 7.09 -1.27 -4.81
CA THR A 75 5.78 -1.09 -5.46
C THR A 75 5.00 -2.40 -5.62
N HIS A 76 5.68 -3.51 -5.87
CA HIS A 76 5.06 -4.83 -6.06
C HIS A 76 4.84 -5.61 -4.76
N ASP A 77 5.35 -5.12 -3.63
CA ASP A 77 5.14 -5.77 -2.34
C ASP A 77 3.67 -5.61 -1.90
N HIS A 78 3.20 -6.56 -1.08
CA HIS A 78 1.92 -6.44 -0.42
C HIS A 78 2.02 -5.59 0.85
N VAL A 79 1.02 -4.76 1.08
CA VAL A 79 0.76 -4.10 2.35
C VAL A 79 -0.49 -4.73 2.95
N LEU A 80 -0.32 -5.38 4.09
CA LEU A 80 -1.42 -5.96 4.87
C LEU A 80 -1.99 -4.91 5.81
N PHE A 81 -3.32 -4.78 5.87
CA PHE A 81 -4.05 -3.88 6.76
C PHE A 81 -4.88 -4.72 7.71
N PHE A 82 -4.59 -4.63 9.00
CA PHE A 82 -5.31 -5.36 10.04
C PHE A 82 -6.26 -4.42 10.77
N THR A 83 -7.51 -4.83 10.93
CA THR A 83 -8.55 -4.00 11.55
C THR A 83 -8.88 -4.41 12.98
N ASN A 84 -9.56 -3.52 13.70
CA ASN A 84 -10.08 -3.79 15.05
C ASN A 84 -11.09 -4.95 15.12
N LEU A 85 -11.67 -5.34 13.98
CA LEU A 85 -12.59 -6.48 13.88
C LEU A 85 -11.86 -7.80 13.52
N GLY A 86 -10.53 -7.80 13.48
CA GLY A 86 -9.73 -8.99 13.17
C GLY A 86 -9.75 -9.38 11.69
N ARG A 87 -10.10 -8.45 10.79
CA ARG A 87 -10.04 -8.64 9.34
C ARG A 87 -8.68 -8.19 8.82
N VAL A 88 -8.22 -8.86 7.77
CA VAL A 88 -7.03 -8.48 7.01
C VAL A 88 -7.43 -8.09 5.59
N TYR A 89 -6.91 -6.98 5.12
CA TYR A 89 -6.98 -6.55 3.73
C TYR A 89 -5.56 -6.54 3.17
N ARG A 90 -5.42 -6.80 1.87
CA ARG A 90 -4.13 -6.69 1.18
C ARG A 90 -4.28 -5.78 -0.01
N LEU A 91 -3.32 -4.87 -0.19
CA LEU A 91 -3.15 -4.09 -1.40
C LEU A 91 -1.68 -4.16 -1.81
N LYS A 92 -1.41 -4.14 -3.11
CA LYS A 92 -0.05 -3.89 -3.59
C LYS A 92 0.35 -2.46 -3.26
N ALA A 93 1.62 -2.21 -2.96
CA ALA A 93 2.07 -0.88 -2.59
C ALA A 93 1.81 0.15 -3.70
N TYR A 94 1.89 -0.24 -4.99
CA TYR A 94 1.58 0.65 -6.11
C TYR A 94 0.14 1.17 -6.10
N ALA A 95 -0.81 0.44 -5.49
CA ALA A 95 -2.21 0.84 -5.39
C ALA A 95 -2.42 1.95 -4.35
N LEU A 96 -1.43 2.20 -3.49
CA LEU A 96 -1.43 3.36 -2.61
C LEU A 96 -1.29 4.65 -3.41
N PRO A 97 -1.95 5.74 -2.99
CA PRO A 97 -1.88 7.00 -3.70
C PRO A 97 -0.45 7.53 -3.66
N GLU A 98 0.09 7.79 -4.85
CA GLU A 98 1.35 8.51 -4.98
C GLU A 98 1.12 9.99 -4.65
N GLY A 99 2.02 10.56 -3.86
CA GLY A 99 1.91 11.94 -3.43
C GLY A 99 3.25 12.62 -3.30
N SER A 100 3.25 13.94 -3.51
CA SER A 100 4.41 14.78 -3.21
C SER A 100 4.71 14.80 -1.71
N ARG A 101 5.91 15.28 -1.36
CA ARG A 101 6.31 15.52 0.04
C ARG A 101 5.25 16.30 0.83
N HIS A 102 4.68 17.34 0.24
CA HIS A 102 3.72 18.21 0.93
C HIS A 102 2.28 17.65 0.94
N SER A 103 1.91 16.82 -0.03
CA SER A 103 0.54 16.31 -0.16
C SER A 103 0.08 15.48 1.05
N LYS A 104 -1.22 15.50 1.38
CA LYS A 104 -1.79 14.73 2.50
C LYS A 104 -1.94 13.23 2.21
N GLY A 105 -2.07 12.84 0.95
CA GLY A 105 -2.47 11.49 0.57
C GLY A 105 -3.99 11.29 0.57
N LYS A 106 -4.45 10.05 0.64
CA LYS A 106 -5.89 9.70 0.74
C LYS A 106 -6.19 9.04 2.08
N ALA A 107 -7.43 9.17 2.53
CA ALA A 107 -7.90 8.46 3.72
C ALA A 107 -7.92 6.94 3.45
N LEU A 108 -7.39 6.15 4.40
CA LEU A 108 -7.34 4.69 4.35
C LEU A 108 -8.71 4.06 4.10
N ILE A 109 -9.76 4.65 4.68
CA ILE A 109 -11.15 4.18 4.52
C ILE A 109 -11.60 4.17 3.06
N ASN A 110 -11.08 5.08 2.23
CA ASN A 110 -11.44 5.18 0.82
C ASN A 110 -10.68 4.16 -0.04
N LEU A 111 -9.61 3.55 0.49
CA LEU A 111 -8.85 2.51 -0.20
C LEU A 111 -9.36 1.10 0.13
N LEU A 112 -10.09 0.96 1.24
CA LEU A 112 -10.61 -0.30 1.74
C LEU A 112 -12.14 -0.30 1.59
N GLU A 113 -12.62 -0.55 0.38
CA GLU A 113 -14.04 -0.42 -0.03
C GLU A 113 -15.05 -1.26 0.77
N ARG A 114 -14.59 -2.16 1.65
CA ARG A 114 -15.43 -3.15 2.36
C ARG A 114 -15.27 -3.08 3.88
N LEU A 115 -14.94 -1.91 4.43
CA LEU A 115 -14.94 -1.68 5.88
C LEU A 115 -16.38 -1.64 6.40
N LYS A 116 -16.63 -2.33 7.51
CA LYS A 116 -17.90 -2.23 8.24
C LYS A 116 -17.96 -0.92 9.04
N ASP A 117 -19.17 -0.54 9.45
CA ASP A 117 -19.33 0.60 10.35
C ASP A 117 -18.53 0.40 11.66
N GLY A 118 -17.81 1.44 12.08
CA GLY A 118 -16.87 1.39 13.21
C GLY A 118 -15.61 0.53 13.00
N GLU A 119 -15.39 -0.03 11.80
CA GLU A 119 -14.15 -0.76 11.47
C GLU A 119 -13.02 0.22 11.15
N ARG A 120 -11.89 0.08 11.86
CA ARG A 120 -10.70 0.90 11.69
C ARG A 120 -9.45 0.05 11.55
N VAL A 121 -8.51 0.53 10.74
CA VAL A 121 -7.18 -0.07 10.61
C VAL A 121 -6.39 0.18 11.90
N GLN A 122 -5.86 -0.89 12.49
CA GLN A 122 -5.07 -0.86 13.72
C GLN A 122 -3.57 -0.94 13.44
N THR A 123 -3.17 -1.74 12.44
CA THR A 123 -1.77 -1.92 12.09
C THR A 123 -1.63 -2.28 10.62
N LEU A 124 -0.49 -1.90 10.03
CA LEU A 124 -0.12 -2.24 8.67
C LEU A 124 1.16 -3.08 8.69
N LEU A 125 1.35 -3.97 7.73
CA LEU A 125 2.59 -4.75 7.60
C LEU A 125 3.00 -4.87 6.13
N PRO A 126 4.16 -4.35 5.72
CA PRO A 126 4.71 -4.66 4.40
C PRO A 126 5.20 -6.11 4.38
N VAL A 127 4.82 -6.84 3.34
CA VAL A 127 5.17 -8.24 3.09
C VAL A 127 5.58 -8.35 1.63
N ARG A 128 6.83 -8.75 1.38
CA ARG A 128 7.36 -8.92 0.02
C ARG A 128 6.69 -10.09 -0.68
N ASP A 129 6.71 -11.23 -0.01
CA ASP A 129 6.16 -12.47 -0.50
C ASP A 129 5.27 -13.07 0.58
N ILE A 130 4.02 -13.37 0.23
CA ILE A 130 3.07 -13.95 1.16
C ILE A 130 3.38 -15.44 1.39
N GLU A 131 4.12 -16.08 0.49
CA GLU A 131 4.57 -17.47 0.65
C GLU A 131 5.92 -17.55 1.38
N SER A 132 6.42 -16.43 1.91
CA SER A 132 7.68 -16.41 2.66
C SER A 132 7.56 -17.07 4.03
N GLU A 133 8.68 -17.66 4.48
CA GLU A 133 8.76 -18.24 5.82
C GLU A 133 8.54 -17.16 6.90
N GLY A 134 7.52 -17.36 7.74
CA GLY A 134 7.21 -16.45 8.82
C GLY A 134 5.88 -16.73 9.50
N ASP A 135 5.73 -16.19 10.70
CA ASP A 135 4.50 -16.26 11.48
C ASP A 135 3.97 -14.84 11.75
N LEU A 136 2.68 -14.64 11.52
CA LEU A 136 1.93 -13.50 12.01
C LEU A 136 1.45 -13.77 13.43
N PHE A 137 1.94 -12.98 14.38
CA PHE A 137 1.51 -13.02 15.77
C PHE A 137 0.46 -11.93 16.05
N PHE A 138 -0.68 -12.35 16.57
CA PHE A 138 -1.82 -11.50 16.91
C PHE A 138 -2.05 -11.52 18.42
N ALA A 139 -2.36 -10.37 18.99
CA ALA A 139 -2.79 -10.23 20.38
C ALA A 139 -4.05 -9.38 20.46
N THR A 140 -4.99 -9.80 21.30
CA THR A 140 -6.26 -9.09 21.53
C THR A 140 -6.27 -8.42 22.90
N ARG A 141 -7.15 -7.43 23.08
CA ARG A 141 -7.34 -6.74 24.37
C ARG A 141 -7.75 -7.68 25.52
N ARG A 142 -8.35 -8.84 25.23
CA ARG A 142 -8.74 -9.85 26.23
C ARG A 142 -7.62 -10.84 26.56
N GLY A 143 -6.41 -10.63 26.04
CA GLY A 143 -5.27 -11.51 26.28
C GLY A 143 -5.24 -12.77 25.41
N LEU A 144 -6.18 -12.93 24.46
CA LEU A 144 -6.09 -14.02 23.48
C LEU A 144 -5.00 -13.70 22.47
N VAL A 145 -4.17 -14.71 22.20
CA VAL A 145 -3.11 -14.67 21.19
C VAL A 145 -3.39 -15.70 20.10
N LYS A 146 -3.03 -15.37 18.87
CA LYS A 146 -3.10 -16.29 17.73
C LYS A 146 -1.81 -16.16 16.94
N ARG A 147 -1.23 -17.29 16.53
CA ARG A 147 -0.14 -17.33 15.57
C ARG A 147 -0.68 -17.98 14.30
N THR A 148 -0.52 -17.30 13.16
CA THR A 148 -0.90 -17.84 11.85
C THR A 148 0.34 -17.78 10.99
N LYS A 149 0.66 -18.86 10.28
CA LYS A 149 1.73 -18.79 9.29
C LYS A 149 1.35 -17.79 8.19
N LEU A 150 2.37 -17.27 7.52
CA LEU A 150 2.18 -16.35 6.42
C LEU A 150 1.75 -17.08 5.12
N ASP A 151 2.14 -18.35 4.98
CA ASP A 151 1.85 -19.27 3.85
C ASP A 151 0.40 -19.80 3.81
#